data_AF-A0A4R3TGD0-F1
#
_entry.id   AF-A0A4R3TGD0-F1
#
_cell.length_a   1.000
_cell.length_b   1.000
_cell.length_c   1.000
_cell.angle_alpha   90.00
_cell.angle_beta   90.00
_cell.angle_gamma   90.00
#
_symmetry.space_group_name_H-M   'P 1'
#
loop_
_entity.id
_entity.type
_entity.pdbx_description
1 polymer ?
#
loop_
_entity_poly.entity_id
_entity_poly.type
_entity_poly.pdbx_seq_one_letter_code
_entity_poly.pdbx_strand_id
1 'polypeptide(L)'
;MKANPRRRTDALSFSRKLPRKVLTAASLTALVLVAACVPAAKPPVQAPRPAPTPAAPPAPPPPPADWRDSPATPGDWRITSPGIASFADGIFGIRCNRASSTISLFRSGTSAGPVSLSITTSDTTRAVAAHPVSGGVQVDLPARDRLLDSMAFSRGRFAVQAQGMQPLYIPSWTEISRVIEDCR
;
A
#
# COMPACT_ATOMS: atom_id res chain seq x y z
N MET A 1 -10.07 24.29 -34.23
CA MET A 1 -10.61 23.47 -35.34
C MET A 1 -9.46 22.77 -36.06
N LYS A 2 -9.38 21.44 -36.01
CA LYS A 2 -8.73 20.60 -37.05
C LYS A 2 -9.11 19.13 -36.79
N ALA A 3 -10.03 18.61 -37.60
CA ALA A 3 -10.32 17.18 -37.67
C ALA A 3 -9.48 16.55 -38.81
N ASN A 4 -9.19 15.24 -38.76
CA ASN A 4 -9.65 14.20 -39.71
C ASN A 4 -8.97 12.83 -39.37
N PRO A 5 -9.19 11.68 -40.07
CA PRO A 5 -9.77 10.50 -39.40
C PRO A 5 -9.04 9.18 -39.75
N ARG A 6 -9.79 8.05 -39.84
CA ARG A 6 -9.43 6.69 -40.33
C ARG A 6 -8.92 5.75 -39.22
N ARG A 7 -9.20 4.43 -39.22
CA ARG A 7 -10.08 3.57 -40.06
C ARG A 7 -10.43 2.27 -39.30
N ARG A 8 -11.46 1.54 -39.78
CA ARG A 8 -11.81 0.15 -39.38
C ARG A 8 -10.67 -0.83 -39.68
N THR A 9 -10.67 -2.04 -39.10
CA THR A 9 -11.03 -3.30 -39.82
C THR A 9 -11.24 -4.43 -38.80
N ASP A 10 -12.24 -5.29 -39.03
CA ASP A 10 -12.47 -6.57 -38.32
C ASP A 10 -11.37 -7.61 -38.61
N ALA A 11 -11.21 -8.59 -37.71
CA ALA A 11 -10.43 -9.80 -37.96
C ALA A 11 -11.23 -11.05 -37.58
N LEU A 12 -11.80 -11.71 -38.59
CA LEU A 12 -12.41 -13.04 -38.49
C LEU A 12 -11.32 -14.10 -38.29
N SER A 13 -11.65 -15.20 -37.60
CA SER A 13 -10.84 -16.42 -37.65
C SER A 13 -11.72 -17.67 -37.73
N PHE A 14 -11.53 -18.47 -38.77
CA PHE A 14 -12.42 -19.56 -39.17
C PHE A 14 -11.66 -20.90 -39.27
N SER A 15 -12.26 -21.94 -38.67
CA SER A 15 -12.28 -23.36 -39.06
C SER A 15 -11.12 -24.02 -39.84
N ARG A 16 -10.78 -25.25 -39.42
CA ARG A 16 -10.69 -26.54 -40.19
C ARG A 16 -10.05 -27.61 -39.26
N LYS A 17 -10.30 -28.94 -39.35
CA LYS A 17 -11.06 -29.80 -40.29
C LYS A 17 -11.35 -31.17 -39.62
N LEU A 18 -12.42 -31.87 -40.04
CA LEU A 18 -12.60 -33.34 -39.83
C LEU A 18 -11.89 -34.14 -40.94
N PRO A 19 -11.70 -35.47 -40.78
CA PRO A 19 -12.68 -36.47 -41.27
C PRO A 19 -13.00 -37.58 -40.23
N ARG A 20 -13.75 -38.67 -40.49
CA ARG A 20 -15.06 -38.93 -41.17
C ARG A 20 -15.08 -40.36 -41.78
N LYS A 21 -16.18 -41.10 -41.56
CA LYS A 21 -16.59 -42.47 -42.03
C LYS A 21 -16.43 -43.57 -40.94
N VAL A 22 -17.46 -44.27 -40.45
CA VAL A 22 -18.63 -45.00 -41.04
C VAL A 22 -18.31 -46.46 -41.36
N LEU A 23 -19.05 -47.39 -40.74
CA LEU A 23 -19.60 -48.62 -41.33
C LEU A 23 -20.69 -49.26 -40.42
N THR A 24 -21.45 -50.19 -40.96
CA THR A 24 -22.82 -50.59 -40.54
C THR A 24 -22.98 -52.12 -40.34
N ALA A 25 -24.19 -52.55 -39.92
CA ALA A 25 -24.73 -53.93 -39.91
C ALA A 25 -24.27 -54.86 -38.76
N ALA A 26 -25.01 -55.92 -38.36
CA ALA A 26 -26.46 -56.22 -38.39
C ALA A 26 -26.77 -57.47 -37.52
N SER A 27 -27.96 -57.50 -36.90
CA SER A 27 -28.89 -58.63 -36.63
C SER A 27 -28.45 -60.01 -36.04
N LEU A 28 -29.45 -60.64 -35.37
CA LEU A 28 -29.67 -62.06 -35.01
C LEU A 28 -29.31 -62.65 -33.61
N THR A 29 -30.35 -62.73 -32.76
CA THR A 29 -31.02 -63.97 -32.27
C THR A 29 -30.37 -64.98 -31.30
N ALA A 30 -31.17 -65.38 -30.30
CA ALA A 30 -31.15 -66.62 -29.49
C ALA A 30 -30.04 -66.81 -28.42
N LEU A 31 -30.23 -67.61 -27.35
CA LEU A 31 -31.42 -67.96 -26.53
C LEU A 31 -30.89 -68.72 -25.28
N VAL A 32 -31.37 -68.40 -24.07
CA VAL A 32 -31.33 -69.23 -22.83
C VAL A 32 -29.99 -69.88 -22.40
N LEU A 33 -29.56 -69.61 -21.15
CA LEU A 33 -29.24 -70.67 -20.17
C LEU A 33 -29.17 -70.10 -18.73
N VAL A 34 -29.23 -71.01 -17.75
CA VAL A 34 -29.70 -70.76 -16.38
C VAL A 34 -28.56 -70.76 -15.34
N ALA A 35 -28.78 -70.06 -14.22
CA ALA A 35 -28.07 -70.15 -12.93
C ALA A 35 -26.58 -69.78 -12.84
N ALA A 36 -26.29 -68.68 -12.16
CA ALA A 36 -25.58 -68.69 -10.87
C ALA A 36 -25.60 -67.28 -10.24
N CYS A 37 -26.54 -67.00 -9.33
CA CYS A 37 -26.52 -65.75 -8.57
C CYS A 37 -25.60 -65.90 -7.36
N VAL A 38 -24.34 -65.46 -7.50
CA VAL A 38 -23.40 -65.35 -6.37
C VAL A 38 -23.17 -63.86 -6.10
N PRO A 39 -23.55 -63.33 -4.93
CA PRO A 39 -23.23 -61.96 -4.57
C PRO A 39 -21.72 -61.84 -4.37
N ALA A 40 -21.05 -61.04 -5.19
CA ALA A 40 -19.65 -60.71 -4.97
C ALA A 40 -19.53 -59.92 -3.65
N ALA A 41 -18.85 -60.50 -2.65
CA ALA A 41 -18.58 -59.82 -1.39
C ALA A 41 -17.72 -58.59 -1.66
N LYS A 42 -18.31 -57.40 -1.44
CA LYS A 42 -17.63 -56.11 -1.65
C LYS A 42 -16.41 -56.02 -0.72
N PRO A 43 -15.18 -55.77 -1.24
CA PRO A 43 -14.02 -55.58 -0.38
C PRO A 43 -14.28 -54.45 0.63
N PRO A 44 -13.81 -54.59 1.89
CA PRO A 44 -13.94 -53.52 2.87
C PRO A 44 -13.16 -52.29 2.37
N VAL A 45 -13.89 -51.22 2.07
CA VAL A 45 -13.30 -49.95 1.66
C VAL A 45 -12.56 -49.38 2.87
N GLN A 46 -11.22 -49.36 2.80
CA GLN A 46 -10.41 -48.65 3.78
C GLN A 46 -10.78 -47.16 3.73
N ALA A 47 -11.22 -46.61 4.86
CA ALA A 47 -11.49 -45.18 4.96
C ALA A 47 -10.21 -44.39 4.64
N PRO A 48 -10.28 -43.32 3.81
CA PRO A 48 -9.12 -42.47 3.56
C PRO A 48 -8.53 -41.97 4.87
N ARG A 49 -7.22 -42.16 5.06
CA ARG A 49 -6.51 -41.59 6.22
C ARG A 49 -6.71 -40.07 6.21
N PRO A 50 -7.12 -39.44 7.33
CA PRO A 50 -7.26 -37.99 7.39
C PRO A 50 -5.97 -37.31 6.93
N ALA A 51 -6.08 -36.40 5.97
CA ALA A 51 -4.94 -35.57 5.58
C ALA A 51 -4.49 -34.75 6.79
N PRO A 52 -3.17 -34.60 7.04
CA PRO A 52 -2.68 -33.78 8.14
C PRO A 52 -3.18 -32.35 7.94
N THR A 53 -3.87 -31.81 8.96
CA THR A 53 -4.36 -30.43 8.94
C THR A 53 -3.17 -29.48 8.79
N PRO A 54 -3.19 -28.53 7.83
CA PRO A 54 -2.14 -27.53 7.71
C PRO A 54 -1.94 -26.78 9.03
N ALA A 55 -0.70 -26.66 9.48
CA ALA A 55 -0.38 -25.89 10.68
C ALA A 55 -0.79 -24.43 10.49
N ALA A 56 -1.36 -23.83 11.54
CA ALA A 56 -1.74 -22.42 11.50
C ALA A 56 -0.48 -21.53 11.30
N PRO A 57 -0.57 -20.45 10.50
CA PRO A 57 0.53 -19.49 10.38
C PRO A 57 0.94 -18.92 11.74
N PRO A 58 2.24 -18.61 11.96
CA PRO A 58 2.68 -17.97 13.18
C PRO A 58 2.02 -16.59 13.35
N ALA A 59 1.75 -16.20 14.60
CA ALA A 59 1.21 -14.89 14.91
C ALA A 59 2.17 -13.77 14.46
N PRO A 60 1.65 -12.61 14.02
CA PRO A 60 2.49 -11.48 13.67
C PRO A 60 3.30 -10.99 14.88
N PRO A 61 4.52 -10.45 14.68
CA PRO A 61 5.33 -9.93 15.77
C PRO A 61 4.64 -8.74 16.46
N PRO A 62 4.93 -8.50 17.75
CA PRO A 62 4.43 -7.31 18.46
C PRO A 62 4.94 -6.02 17.80
N PRO A 63 4.19 -4.91 17.90
CA PRO A 63 4.63 -3.62 17.36
C PRO A 63 5.89 -3.12 18.08
N PRO A 64 6.75 -2.32 17.41
CA PRO A 64 7.97 -1.78 18.03
C PRO A 64 7.68 -0.89 19.24
N ALA A 65 8.54 -0.98 20.27
CA ALA A 65 8.44 -0.16 21.47
C ALA A 65 9.06 1.25 21.30
N ASP A 66 10.15 1.36 20.53
CA ASP A 66 10.71 2.66 20.10
C ASP A 66 10.27 2.96 18.66
N TRP A 67 9.98 4.23 18.37
CA TRP A 67 9.71 4.74 17.04
C TRP A 67 10.92 4.57 16.10
N ARG A 68 12.15 4.50 16.65
CA ARG A 68 13.38 4.26 15.88
C ARG A 68 13.43 2.87 15.24
N ASP A 69 12.87 1.88 15.92
CA ASP A 69 12.82 0.47 15.48
C ASP A 69 11.70 0.22 14.45
N SER A 70 10.80 1.19 14.25
CA SER A 70 9.79 1.10 13.20
C SER A 70 10.42 1.17 11.81
N PRO A 71 9.86 0.46 10.80
CA PRO A 71 10.31 0.60 9.42
C PRO A 71 10.26 2.06 8.95
N ALA A 72 11.31 2.52 8.27
CA ALA A 72 11.29 3.86 7.65
C ALA A 72 10.12 3.96 6.66
N THR A 73 9.48 5.13 6.59
CA THR A 73 8.46 5.34 5.55
C THR A 73 9.14 5.32 4.17
N PRO A 74 8.63 4.53 3.20
CA PRO A 74 9.20 4.52 1.86
C PRO A 74 9.09 5.86 1.14
N GLY A 75 10.15 6.23 0.41
CA GLY A 75 10.22 7.40 -0.46
C GLY A 75 11.33 8.37 -0.07
N ASP A 76 11.47 9.42 -0.88
CA ASP A 76 12.61 10.35 -0.85
C ASP A 76 12.15 11.80 -0.64
N TRP A 77 13.09 12.65 -0.20
CA TRP A 77 12.92 14.10 -0.22
C TRP A 77 13.17 14.68 -1.61
N ARG A 78 12.37 15.70 -1.98
CA ARG A 78 12.57 16.50 -3.19
C ARG A 78 12.28 17.97 -2.90
N ILE A 79 13.20 18.87 -3.30
CA ILE A 79 12.90 20.30 -3.39
C ILE A 79 11.96 20.51 -4.59
N THR A 80 10.70 20.86 -4.35
CA THR A 80 9.70 21.03 -5.41
C THR A 80 9.65 22.46 -5.97
N SER A 81 10.07 23.43 -5.17
CA SER A 81 10.24 24.84 -5.54
C SER A 81 11.11 25.55 -4.49
N PRO A 82 11.62 26.78 -4.73
CA PRO A 82 12.39 27.51 -3.74
C PRO A 82 11.65 27.64 -2.40
N GLY A 83 12.28 27.19 -1.32
CA GLY A 83 11.66 27.18 0.02
C GLY A 83 10.58 26.12 0.25
N ILE A 84 10.42 25.13 -0.64
CA ILE A 84 9.49 24.00 -0.45
C ILE A 84 10.20 22.66 -0.68
N ALA A 85 10.16 21.80 0.34
CA ALA A 85 10.55 20.39 0.22
C ALA A 85 9.35 19.47 0.49
N SER A 86 9.31 18.36 -0.24
CA SER A 86 8.25 17.35 -0.17
C SER A 86 8.88 15.98 0.02
N PHE A 87 8.32 15.17 0.92
CA PHE A 87 8.74 13.81 1.17
C PHE A 87 7.73 12.83 0.58
N ALA A 88 8.23 11.79 -0.10
CA ALA A 88 7.46 10.68 -0.67
C ALA A 88 6.17 11.17 -1.38
N ASP A 89 6.36 11.99 -2.41
CA ASP A 89 5.32 12.56 -3.27
C ASP A 89 4.23 13.38 -2.55
N GLY A 90 4.57 13.95 -1.39
CA GLY A 90 3.72 14.92 -0.68
C GLY A 90 2.96 14.33 0.49
N ILE A 91 3.31 13.13 0.98
CA ILE A 91 2.71 12.63 2.23
C ILE A 91 3.12 13.47 3.45
N PHE A 92 4.28 14.12 3.37
CA PHE A 92 4.71 15.17 4.27
C PHE A 92 5.41 16.28 3.48
N GLY A 93 5.29 17.52 3.92
CA GLY A 93 5.92 18.66 3.25
C GLY A 93 6.30 19.77 4.22
N ILE A 94 7.33 20.53 3.86
CA ILE A 94 7.82 21.69 4.59
C ILE A 94 7.91 22.87 3.62
N ARG A 95 7.28 24.00 3.96
CA ARG A 95 7.24 25.22 3.14
C ARG A 95 7.58 26.44 3.98
N CYS A 96 8.52 27.25 3.52
CA CYS A 96 8.72 28.61 4.04
C CYS A 96 7.63 29.57 3.54
N ASN A 97 6.96 30.26 4.47
CA ASN A 97 6.08 31.38 4.17
C ASN A 97 6.82 32.70 4.52
N ARG A 98 7.70 33.16 3.62
CA ARG A 98 8.62 34.27 3.91
C ARG A 98 7.93 35.56 4.35
N ALA A 99 6.72 35.84 3.84
CA ALA A 99 5.95 37.04 4.17
C ALA A 99 5.44 37.09 5.63
N SER A 100 5.28 35.94 6.29
CA SER A 100 4.85 35.84 7.69
C SER A 100 5.94 35.30 8.63
N SER A 101 7.14 35.06 8.11
CA SER A 101 8.26 34.44 8.85
C SER A 101 7.85 33.13 9.56
N THR A 102 7.05 32.30 8.88
CA THR A 102 6.62 30.98 9.36
C THR A 102 7.06 29.86 8.42
N ILE A 103 7.11 28.65 8.95
CA ILE A 103 7.24 27.41 8.19
C ILE A 103 5.96 26.59 8.38
N SER A 104 5.30 26.27 7.28
CA SER A 104 4.22 25.29 7.24
C SER A 104 4.79 23.88 7.22
N LEU A 105 4.36 23.03 8.14
CA LEU A 105 4.49 21.58 8.05
C LEU A 105 3.14 21.00 7.62
N PHE A 106 3.12 20.31 6.49
CA PHE A 106 1.94 19.63 5.94
C PHE A 106 2.06 18.12 6.14
N ARG A 107 0.96 17.48 6.54
CA ARG A 107 0.82 16.02 6.61
C ARG A 107 -0.41 15.60 5.83
N SER A 108 -0.24 14.76 4.81
CA SER A 108 -1.38 14.25 4.02
C SER A 108 -2.27 13.32 4.85
N GLY A 109 -3.57 13.33 4.54
CA GLY A 109 -4.56 12.51 5.22
C GLY A 109 -5.95 13.15 5.15
N THR A 110 -6.83 12.72 6.06
CA THR A 110 -8.17 13.29 6.22
C THR A 110 -8.41 13.64 7.68
N SER A 111 -9.03 14.80 7.93
CA SER A 111 -9.53 15.18 9.24
C SER A 111 -10.76 16.07 9.10
N ALA A 112 -11.75 15.89 9.98
CA ALA A 112 -12.94 16.73 10.06
C ALA A 112 -12.73 17.99 10.93
N GLY A 113 -11.59 18.11 11.62
CA GLY A 113 -11.30 19.21 12.53
C GLY A 113 -9.81 19.31 12.90
N PRO A 114 -9.44 20.20 13.83
CA PRO A 114 -8.08 20.28 14.35
C PRO A 114 -7.66 18.96 15.03
N VAL A 115 -6.41 18.56 14.86
CA VAL A 115 -5.84 17.34 15.46
C VAL A 115 -4.50 17.63 16.13
N SER A 116 -4.13 16.81 17.10
CA SER A 116 -2.77 16.81 17.63
C SER A 116 -1.82 16.14 16.61
N LEU A 117 -0.79 16.89 16.19
CA LEU A 117 0.34 16.40 15.41
C LEU A 117 1.55 16.29 16.35
N SER A 118 1.92 15.08 16.73
CA SER A 118 3.12 14.80 17.51
C SER A 118 4.32 14.62 16.59
N ILE A 119 5.39 15.37 16.88
CA ILE A 119 6.69 15.24 16.22
C ILE A 119 7.68 14.72 17.26
N THR A 120 8.29 13.57 16.98
CA THR A 120 9.26 12.90 17.85
C THR A 120 10.62 12.88 17.17
N THR A 121 11.58 13.60 17.73
CA THR A 121 12.96 13.68 17.25
C THR A 121 13.87 12.86 18.17
N SER A 122 15.18 12.97 17.99
CA SER A 122 16.15 12.24 18.83
C SER A 122 16.31 12.81 20.24
N ASP A 123 15.90 14.07 20.43
CA ASP A 123 16.12 14.93 21.59
C ASP A 123 14.81 15.46 22.22
N THR A 124 13.67 15.35 21.54
CA THR A 124 12.39 15.92 22.00
C THR A 124 11.17 15.20 21.40
N THR A 125 10.07 15.19 22.15
CA THR A 125 8.73 14.90 21.62
C THR A 125 7.86 16.14 21.86
N ARG A 126 7.26 16.70 20.81
CA ARG A 126 6.34 17.84 20.93
C ARG A 126 5.07 17.63 20.13
N ALA A 127 3.94 17.74 20.80
CA ALA A 127 2.63 17.87 20.18
C ALA A 127 2.37 19.33 19.77
N VAL A 128 1.83 19.53 18.58
CA VAL A 128 1.37 20.82 18.07
C VAL A 128 -0.03 20.67 17.47
N ALA A 129 -0.86 21.71 17.56
CA ALA A 129 -2.18 21.71 16.93
C ALA A 129 -2.03 21.88 15.42
N ALA A 130 -2.53 20.92 14.64
CA ALA A 130 -2.61 21.00 13.19
C ALA A 130 -4.07 21.19 12.76
N HIS A 131 -4.29 22.12 11.83
CA HIS A 131 -5.61 22.47 11.30
C HIS A 131 -5.88 21.76 9.97
N PRO A 132 -7.14 21.38 9.67
CA PRO A 132 -7.48 20.70 8.42
C PRO A 132 -7.32 21.65 7.22
N VAL A 133 -6.73 21.14 6.15
CA VAL A 133 -6.53 21.82 4.86
C VAL A 133 -6.86 20.86 3.72
N SER A 134 -6.85 21.33 2.46
CA SER A 134 -7.06 20.47 1.30
C SER A 134 -6.03 19.33 1.25
N GLY A 135 -6.49 18.08 1.37
CA GLY A 135 -5.65 16.88 1.27
C GLY A 135 -4.88 16.47 2.54
N GLY A 136 -5.10 17.15 3.68
CA GLY A 136 -4.37 16.81 4.91
C GLY A 136 -4.60 17.79 6.06
N VAL A 137 -3.59 17.89 6.92
CA VAL A 137 -3.52 18.87 8.01
C VAL A 137 -2.23 19.67 7.93
N GLN A 138 -2.27 20.92 8.37
CA GLN A 138 -1.12 21.83 8.40
C GLN A 138 -0.93 22.43 9.80
N VAL A 139 0.32 22.57 10.22
CA VAL A 139 0.71 23.46 11.33
C VAL A 139 1.66 24.51 10.79
N ASP A 140 1.51 25.75 11.25
CA ASP A 140 2.41 26.85 10.92
C ASP A 140 3.23 27.21 12.17
N LEU A 141 4.55 27.02 12.08
CA LEU A 141 5.50 27.31 13.15
C LEU A 141 6.25 28.61 12.84
N PRO A 142 6.63 29.44 13.83
CA PRO A 142 7.60 30.51 13.61
C PRO A 142 8.89 29.97 12.98
N ALA A 143 9.51 30.68 12.02
CA ALA A 143 10.72 30.21 11.33
C ALA A 143 11.96 30.06 12.23
N ARG A 144 11.86 30.48 13.51
CA ARG A 144 12.87 30.30 14.57
C ARG A 144 12.42 29.35 15.69
N ASP A 145 11.34 28.58 15.49
CA ASP A 145 10.87 27.59 16.46
C ASP A 145 11.86 26.42 16.58
N ARG A 146 12.26 26.09 17.80
CA ARG A 146 13.26 25.04 18.10
C ARG A 146 12.88 23.64 17.63
N LEU A 147 11.60 23.35 17.43
CA LEU A 147 11.17 22.05 16.87
C LEU A 147 11.71 21.83 15.45
N LEU A 148 11.90 22.91 14.68
CA LEU A 148 12.50 22.87 13.35
C LEU A 148 13.98 22.45 13.44
N ASP A 149 14.74 23.04 14.38
CA ASP A 149 16.13 22.65 14.66
C ASP A 149 16.20 21.16 15.06
N SER A 150 15.37 20.72 16.02
CA SER A 150 15.32 19.32 16.47
C SER A 150 14.94 18.34 15.35
N MET A 151 14.09 18.72 14.39
CA MET A 151 13.80 17.92 13.20
C MET A 151 15.01 17.80 12.27
N ALA A 152 15.67 18.93 11.98
CA ALA A 152 16.83 19.00 11.10
C ALA A 152 18.05 18.24 11.65
N PHE A 153 18.26 18.26 12.97
CA PHE A 153 19.39 17.61 13.64
C PHE A 153 19.06 16.26 14.29
N SER A 154 17.86 15.70 14.07
CA SER A 154 17.53 14.36 14.56
C SER A 154 18.45 13.30 13.94
N ARG A 155 18.81 12.28 14.72
CA ARG A 155 19.74 11.20 14.32
C ARG A 155 19.06 10.27 13.31
N GLY A 156 19.29 10.52 12.02
CA GLY A 156 18.88 9.70 10.89
C GLY A 156 17.41 9.85 10.47
N ARG A 157 16.48 9.99 11.41
CA ARG A 157 15.04 10.14 11.14
C ARG A 157 14.30 10.86 12.29
N PHE A 158 13.03 11.16 12.10
CA PHE A 158 12.08 11.61 13.13
C PHE A 158 10.69 11.00 12.84
N ALA A 159 9.83 10.90 13.87
CA ALA A 159 8.46 10.42 13.70
C ALA A 159 7.47 11.59 13.58
N VAL A 160 6.45 11.43 12.74
CA VAL A 160 5.31 12.35 12.62
C VAL A 160 4.01 11.56 12.77
N GLN A 161 3.25 11.86 13.83
CA GLN A 161 2.03 11.14 14.20
C GLN A 161 0.87 12.14 14.33
N ALA A 162 -0.14 12.00 13.48
CA ALA A 162 -1.41 12.71 13.62
C ALA A 162 -2.50 11.73 14.06
N GLN A 163 -3.41 12.18 14.94
CA GLN A 163 -4.52 11.35 15.39
C GLN A 163 -5.36 10.86 14.21
N GLY A 164 -5.60 9.55 14.12
CA GLY A 164 -6.35 8.92 13.02
C GLY A 164 -5.57 8.73 11.71
N MET A 165 -4.28 9.06 11.66
CA MET A 165 -3.43 8.88 10.48
C MET A 165 -2.29 7.89 10.75
N GLN A 166 -1.82 7.21 9.71
CA GLN A 166 -0.65 6.34 9.81
C GLN A 166 0.60 7.16 10.23
N PRO A 167 1.36 6.72 11.24
CA PRO A 167 2.66 7.30 11.58
C PRO A 167 3.61 7.35 10.40
N LEU A 168 4.36 8.44 10.27
CA LEU A 168 5.52 8.52 9.38
C LEU A 168 6.81 8.43 10.19
N TYR A 169 7.82 7.82 9.59
CA TYR A 169 9.19 7.75 10.09
C TYR A 169 10.11 8.27 8.99
N ILE A 170 10.33 9.59 9.03
CA ILE A 170 10.86 10.39 7.93
C ILE A 170 12.36 10.63 8.14
N PRO A 171 13.22 10.45 7.11
CA PRO A 171 14.63 10.76 7.24
C PRO A 171 14.89 12.26 7.46
N SER A 172 15.86 12.59 8.32
CA SER A 172 16.32 13.97 8.59
C SER A 172 17.41 14.39 7.60
N TRP A 173 17.06 14.50 6.32
CA TRP A 173 17.98 14.88 5.24
C TRP A 173 18.09 16.40 5.03
N THR A 174 19.06 16.80 4.20
CA THR A 174 19.50 18.19 4.01
C THR A 174 18.45 19.11 3.41
N GLU A 175 17.41 18.59 2.75
CA GLU A 175 16.29 19.36 2.22
C GLU A 175 15.51 20.08 3.33
N ILE A 176 15.37 19.45 4.50
CA ILE A 176 14.68 20.04 5.67
C ILE A 176 15.50 21.21 6.18
N SER A 177 16.79 20.98 6.46
CA SER A 177 17.71 22.02 6.92
C SER A 177 17.75 23.18 5.94
N ARG A 178 17.83 22.92 4.64
CA ARG A 178 17.83 23.95 3.60
C ARG A 178 16.58 24.83 3.65
N VAL A 179 15.38 24.26 3.76
CA VAL A 179 14.14 25.06 3.84
C VAL A 179 14.08 25.90 5.12
N ILE A 180 14.61 25.39 6.24
CA ILE A 180 14.69 26.14 7.50
C ILE A 180 15.70 27.28 7.40
N GLU A 181 16.89 27.01 6.88
CA GLU A 181 17.97 27.99 6.67
C GLU A 181 17.57 29.10 5.68
N ASP A 182 16.90 28.76 4.58
CA ASP A 182 16.44 29.74 3.58
C ASP A 182 15.31 30.64 4.14
N CYS A 183 14.58 30.20 5.17
CA CYS A 183 13.41 30.91 5.71
C CYS A 183 13.71 31.92 6.83
N ARG A 184 14.89 31.81 7.45
CA ARG A 184 15.18 32.42 8.74
C ARG A 184 15.92 33.76 8.64
#